data_AF-A0A7V0JV42-F1
#
_entry.id   AF-A0A7V0JV42-F1
#
_cell.length_a   1.000
_cell.length_b   1.000
_cell.length_c   1.000
_cell.angle_alpha   90.00
_cell.angle_beta   90.00
_cell.angle_gamma   90.00
#
_symmetry.space_group_name_H-M   'P 1'
#
loop_
_entity.id
_entity.type
_entity.pdbx_description
1 polymer ?
#
loop_
_entity_poly.entity_id
_entity_poly.type
_entity_poly.pdbx_seq_one_letter_code
_entity_poly.pdbx_strand_id
1 'polypeptide(L)' 'ERTLLLERTKAGRELAEKQGKICHRPRKRIDPRILRELKEKGVSHRRMAQILGISRTTLLKRLDELGLR' A
#
# COMPACT_ATOMS: atom_id res chain seq x y z
N GLU A 1 23.23 -6.03 -27.93
CA GLU A 1 22.88 -4.61 -27.66
C GLU A 1 21.87 -4.40 -26.53
N ARG A 2 20.74 -5.13 -26.44
CA ARG A 2 19.72 -4.92 -25.38
C ARG A 2 20.17 -5.27 -23.95
N THR A 3 21.16 -6.14 -23.79
CA THR A 3 21.70 -6.58 -22.49
C THR A 3 22.32 -5.42 -21.72
N LEU A 4 23.16 -4.62 -22.38
CA LEU A 4 23.86 -3.48 -21.77
C LEU A 4 22.87 -2.42 -21.22
N LEU A 5 21.76 -2.19 -21.93
CA LEU A 5 20.70 -1.27 -21.51
C LEU A 5 19.94 -1.77 -20.27
N LEU A 6 19.67 -3.08 -20.21
CA LEU A 6 19.02 -3.70 -19.05
C LEU A 6 19.90 -3.63 -17.81
N GLU A 7 21.20 -3.89 -17.94
CA GLU A 7 22.17 -3.79 -16.84
C GLU A 7 22.24 -2.37 -16.29
N ARG A 8 22.33 -1.37 -17.18
CA ARG A 8 22.35 0.04 -16.77
C ARG A 8 21.05 0.47 -16.09
N THR A 9 19.90 0.02 -16.60
CA THR A 9 18.59 0.30 -16.00
C THR A 9 18.48 -0.31 -14.60
N LYS A 10 18.96 -1.55 -14.44
CA LYS A 10 18.97 -2.25 -13.15
C LYS A 10 19.86 -1.52 -12.14
N ALA A 11 21.09 -1.16 -12.54
CA ALA A 11 22.01 -0.41 -11.68
C ALA A 11 21.43 0.95 -11.25
N GLY A 12 20.77 1.68 -12.16
CA GLY A 12 20.09 2.94 -11.84
C GLY A 12 18.92 2.77 -10.86
N ARG A 13 18.14 1.70 -11.02
CA ARG A 13 17.04 1.36 -10.12
C ARG A 13 17.55 1.00 -8.72
N GLU A 14 18.59 0.18 -8.64
CA GLU A 14 19.21 -0.19 -7.35
C GLU A 14 19.76 1.04 -6.61
N LEU A 15 20.37 1.99 -7.33
CA LEU A 15 20.81 3.26 -6.73
C LEU A 15 19.64 4.09 -6.20
N ALA A 16 18.52 4.15 -6.94
CA ALA A 16 17.33 4.85 -6.49
C ALA A 16 16.70 4.20 -5.24
N GLU A 17 16.67 2.87 -5.19
CA GLU A 17 16.22 2.11 -4.00
C GLU A 17 17.13 2.38 -2.79
N LYS A 18 18.46 2.40 -2.98
CA LYS A 18 19.44 2.75 -1.91
C LYS A 18 19.29 4.19 -1.41
N GLN A 19 18.88 5.11 -2.28
CA GLN A 19 18.57 6.50 -1.90
C GLN A 19 17.21 6.64 -1.18
N GLY A 20 16.46 5.55 -1.00
CA GLY A 20 15.14 5.56 -0.37
C GLY A 20 14.03 6.11 -1.26
N LYS A 21 14.25 6.22 -2.58
CA LYS A 21 13.21 6.68 -3.51
C LYS A 21 12.13 5.62 -3.65
N ILE A 22 10.88 6.06 -3.65
CA ILE A 22 9.73 5.19 -3.89
C ILE A 22 9.70 4.81 -5.37
N CYS A 23 10.22 3.62 -5.69
CA CYS A 23 10.28 3.10 -7.07
C CYS A 23 9.02 2.32 -7.49
N HIS A 24 8.01 2.28 -6.64
CA HIS A 24 6.73 1.60 -6.89
C HIS A 24 5.57 2.60 -6.91
N ARG A 25 4.38 2.13 -7.30
CA ARG A 25 3.17 2.94 -7.24
C ARG A 25 2.93 3.42 -5.79
N PRO A 26 2.76 4.73 -5.55
CA PRO A 26 2.42 5.24 -4.23
C PRO A 26 1.11 4.63 -3.74
N ARG A 27 1.09 4.24 -2.47
CA ARG A 27 -0.11 3.69 -1.84
C ARG A 27 -1.13 4.80 -1.58
N LYS A 28 -2.43 4.47 -1.65
CA LYS A 28 -3.48 5.40 -1.18
C LYS A 28 -3.25 5.74 0.30
N ARG A 29 -3.30 7.03 0.64
CA ARG A 29 -3.26 7.47 2.04
C ARG A 29 -4.58 7.09 2.70
N ILE A 30 -4.50 6.36 3.80
CA ILE A 30 -5.63 5.94 4.62
C ILE A 30 -5.16 6.11 6.05
N ASP A 31 -5.90 6.88 6.84
CA ASP A 31 -5.57 7.08 8.24
C ASP A 31 -5.82 5.80 9.05
N PRO A 32 -4.77 5.23 9.67
CA PRO A 32 -4.92 4.00 10.45
C PRO A 32 -5.78 4.20 11.70
N ARG A 33 -5.92 5.44 12.18
CA ARG A 33 -6.80 5.79 13.30
C ARG A 33 -8.28 5.53 12.96
N ILE A 34 -8.72 6.00 11.80
CA ILE A 34 -10.10 5.82 11.31
C ILE A 34 -10.40 4.32 11.16
N LEU A 35 -9.44 3.53 10.68
CA LEU A 35 -9.60 2.08 10.55
C LEU A 35 -9.80 1.38 11.90
N ARG A 36 -9.08 1.80 12.94
CA ARG A 36 -9.25 1.28 14.31
C ARG A 36 -10.62 1.65 14.86
N GLU A 37 -11.00 2.92 14.78
CA GLU A 37 -12.31 3.38 15.28
C GLU A 37 -13.48 2.65 14.60
N LEU A 38 -13.42 2.44 13.28
CA LEU A 38 -14.46 1.72 12.55
C LEU A 38 -14.53 0.23 12.94
N LYS A 39 -13.38 -0.38 13.27
CA LYS A 39 -13.29 -1.75 13.75
C LYS A 39 -13.84 -1.87 15.17
N GLU A 40 -13.49 -0.94 16.07
CA GLU A 40 -14.02 -0.88 17.44
C GLU A 40 -15.54 -0.67 17.47
N LYS A 41 -16.07 0.14 16.54
CA LYS A 41 -17.51 0.32 16.33
C LYS A 41 -18.23 -0.92 15.77
N GLY A 42 -17.51 -2.01 15.46
CA GLY A 42 -18.09 -3.25 14.93
C GLY A 42 -18.62 -3.14 13.50
N VAL A 43 -18.17 -2.13 12.72
CA VAL A 43 -18.65 -1.93 11.36
C VAL A 43 -18.14 -3.07 10.45
N SER A 44 -19.05 -3.67 9.67
CA SER A 44 -18.66 -4.73 8.74
C SER A 44 -17.65 -4.23 7.69
N HIS A 45 -16.72 -5.09 7.27
CA HIS A 45 -15.68 -4.74 6.30
C HIS A 45 -16.26 -4.19 4.98
N ARG A 46 -17.44 -4.69 4.56
CA ARG A 46 -18.12 -4.20 3.37
C ARG A 46 -18.53 -2.74 3.52
N ARG A 47 -19.08 -2.37 4.70
CA ARG A 47 -19.52 -1.00 4.98
C ARG A 47 -18.33 -0.06 5.18
N MET A 48 -17.27 -0.50 5.85
CA MET A 48 -16.02 0.27 5.98
C MET A 48 -15.44 0.63 4.60
N ALA A 49 -15.40 -0.34 3.68
CA ALA A 49 -14.88 -0.13 2.33
C ALA A 49 -15.70 0.92 1.55
N GLN A 50 -17.03 0.89 1.69
CA GLN A 50 -17.92 1.90 1.10
C GLN A 50 -17.70 3.29 1.69
N ILE A 51 -17.63 3.40 3.01
CA ILE A 51 -17.41 4.68 3.72
C ILE A 51 -16.09 5.31 3.29
N LEU A 52 -15.03 4.50 3.17
CA LEU A 52 -13.69 4.96 2.81
C LEU A 52 -13.48 5.10 1.30
N GLY A 53 -14.45 4.71 0.46
CA GLY A 53 -14.31 4.74 -1.01
C GLY A 53 -13.17 3.86 -1.55
N ILE A 54 -12.86 2.76 -0.87
CA ILE A 54 -11.78 1.83 -1.25
C ILE A 54 -12.33 0.44 -1.57
N SER A 55 -11.57 -0.33 -2.35
CA SER A 55 -11.92 -1.74 -2.56
C SER A 55 -11.80 -2.52 -1.25
N ARG A 56 -12.63 -3.55 -1.10
CA ARG A 56 -12.57 -4.49 0.03
C ARG A 56 -11.19 -5.15 0.14
N THR A 57 -10.52 -5.41 -0.99
CA THR A 57 -9.15 -5.96 -1.01
C THR A 57 -8.12 -5.00 -0.43
N THR A 58 -8.25 -3.69 -0.71
CA THR A 58 -7.37 -2.66 -0.13
C THR A 58 -7.58 -2.55 1.37
N LEU A 59 -8.84 -2.59 1.82
CA LEU A 59 -9.19 -2.57 3.24
C LEU A 59 -8.58 -3.76 3.99
N LEU A 60 -8.77 -4.98 3.48
CA LEU A 60 -8.28 -6.20 4.13
C LEU A 60 -6.75 -6.22 4.23
N LYS A 61 -6.03 -5.83 3.17
CA LYS A 61 -4.57 -5.68 3.22
C LYS A 61 -4.14 -4.69 4.30
N ARG A 62 -4.86 -3.57 4.46
CA ARG A 62 -4.53 -2.58 5.49
C ARG A 62 -4.80 -3.06 6.90
N LEU A 63 -5.86 -3.83 7.12
CA LEU A 63 -6.13 -4.43 8.42
C LEU A 63 -5.06 -5.48 8.80
N ASP A 64 -4.60 -6.25 7.81
CA ASP A 64 -3.53 -7.23 7.94
C ASP A 64 -2.20 -6.55 8.33
N GLU A 65 -1.81 -5.49 7.62
CA GLU A 65 -0.62 -4.66 7.92
C GLU A 65 -0.68 -3.99 9.30
N LEU A 66 -1.88 -3.77 9.84
CA LEU A 66 -2.10 -3.18 11.16
C LEU A 66 -2.30 -4.21 12.28
N GLY A 67 -2.33 -5.51 11.97
CA GLY A 67 -2.56 -6.58 12.95
C GLY A 67 -3.99 -6.62 13.52
N LEU A 68 -4.97 -6.06 12.81
CA LEU A 68 -6.38 -5.92 13.26
C LEU A 68 -7.31 -7.00 12.65
N ARG A 69 -6.72 -8.03 12.05
CA ARG A 69 -7.43 -9.08 11.32
C ARG A 69 -7.83 -10.21 12.24
#